data_AF-A0A924I983-F1
#
_entry.id   AF-A0A924I983-F1
#
_cell.length_a   1.000
_cell.length_b   1.000
_cell.length_c   1.000
_cell.angle_alpha   90.00
_cell.angle_beta   90.00
_cell.angle_gamma   90.00
#
_symmetry.space_group_name_H-M   'P 1'
#
loop_
_entity.id
_entity.type
_entity.pdbx_description
1 polymer ?
#
loop_
_entity_poly.entity_id
_entity_poly.type
_entity_poly.pdbx_seq_one_letter_code
_entity_poly.pdbx_strand_id
1 'polypeptide(L)'
;MLDFTQIARQIHDYTRQQSEAQSLFREALLEAGRRLRTSPVGWEETRKKLADAKTSWLLAQWLECPDLVYAPDQRPETHTVISADGSQIIPDRHDIADCYVLNIGSIVLHYGENERPSLSTAAQIYGVDEEMLEDAPDGTTHFSLRRLSIRRLLAEC
;
A
#
# COMPACT_ATOMS: atom_id res chain seq x y z
N MET A 1 12.04 -21.44 17.60
CA MET A 1 11.29 -22.36 16.72
C MET A 1 9.85 -21.88 16.68
N LEU A 2 9.27 -21.69 15.49
CA LEU A 2 7.91 -21.20 15.31
C LEU A 2 6.91 -22.31 15.69
N ASP A 3 5.96 -22.05 16.58
CA ASP A 3 4.91 -23.02 16.96
C ASP A 3 3.74 -22.93 15.97
N PHE A 4 3.64 -23.92 15.09
CA PHE A 4 2.60 -23.97 14.05
C PHE A 4 1.18 -24.02 14.63
N THR A 5 0.99 -24.63 15.80
CA THR A 5 -0.33 -24.72 16.45
C THR A 5 -0.75 -23.35 16.98
N GLN A 6 0.21 -22.62 17.56
CA GLN A 6 0.00 -21.25 17.99
C GLN A 6 -0.35 -20.32 16.82
N ILE A 7 0.40 -20.41 15.71
CA ILE A 7 0.15 -19.60 14.50
C ILE A 7 -1.20 -19.93 13.87
N ALA A 8 -1.56 -21.22 13.76
CA ALA A 8 -2.85 -21.62 13.21
C ALA A 8 -4.02 -21.03 14.00
N ARG A 9 -3.93 -21.02 15.34
CA ARG A 9 -4.93 -20.38 16.20
C ARG A 9 -4.99 -18.87 15.98
N GLN A 10 -3.83 -18.19 15.90
CA GLN A 10 -3.76 -16.76 15.63
C GLN A 10 -4.38 -16.37 14.28
N ILE A 11 -4.14 -17.17 13.23
CA ILE A 11 -4.75 -16.98 11.90
C ILE A 11 -6.28 -17.10 12.01
N HIS A 12 -6.78 -18.09 12.75
CA HIS A 12 -8.22 -18.28 12.94
C HIS A 12 -8.86 -17.09 13.69
N ASP A 13 -8.26 -16.66 14.79
CA ASP A 13 -8.73 -15.50 15.56
C ASP A 13 -8.69 -14.20 14.72
N TYR A 14 -7.62 -13.99 13.94
CA TYR A 14 -7.49 -12.85 13.02
C TYR A 14 -8.58 -12.86 11.95
N THR A 15 -8.86 -14.02 11.36
CA THR A 15 -9.90 -14.18 10.33
C THR A 15 -11.28 -13.83 10.90
N ARG A 16 -11.58 -14.25 12.13
CA ARG A 16 -12.83 -13.88 12.83
C ARG A 16 -12.92 -12.37 13.05
N GLN A 17 -11.86 -11.74 13.56
CA GLN A 17 -11.81 -10.29 13.74
C GLN A 17 -11.99 -9.54 12.42
N GLN A 18 -11.41 -10.03 11.33
CA GLN A 18 -11.61 -9.42 10.02
C GLN A 18 -13.04 -9.55 9.51
N SER A 19 -13.69 -10.69 9.74
CA SER A 19 -15.11 -10.85 9.40
C SER A 19 -16.01 -9.86 10.15
N GLU A 20 -15.70 -9.57 11.41
CA GLU A 20 -16.40 -8.56 12.22
C GLU A 20 -16.11 -7.14 11.68
N ALA A 21 -14.85 -6.83 11.36
CA ALA A 21 -14.44 -5.56 10.79
C ALA A 21 -15.07 -5.27 9.41
N GLN A 22 -15.34 -6.31 8.60
CA GLN A 22 -16.06 -6.17 7.33
C GLN A 22 -17.47 -5.61 7.53
N SER A 23 -18.15 -5.96 8.62
CA SER A 23 -19.49 -5.43 8.91
C SER A 23 -19.43 -3.93 9.21
N LEU A 24 -18.48 -3.50 10.04
CA LEU A 24 -18.23 -2.09 10.32
C LEU A 24 -17.87 -1.31 9.05
N PHE A 25 -16.99 -1.86 8.21
CA PHE A 25 -16.63 -1.24 6.94
C PHE A 25 -17.84 -1.06 6.03
N ARG A 26 -18.68 -2.09 5.92
CA ARG A 26 -19.92 -2.04 5.12
C ARG A 26 -20.88 -0.99 5.65
N GLU A 27 -21.07 -0.89 6.95
CA GLU A 27 -21.91 0.14 7.58
C GLU A 27 -21.38 1.54 7.30
N ALA A 28 -20.07 1.74 7.45
CA ALA A 28 -19.40 3.00 7.14
C ALA A 28 -19.55 3.38 5.66
N LEU A 29 -19.43 2.41 4.74
CA LEU A 29 -19.60 2.64 3.30
C LEU A 29 -21.04 3.05 2.96
N LEU A 30 -22.04 2.39 3.57
CA LEU A 30 -23.44 2.74 3.38
C LEU A 30 -23.74 4.14 3.91
N GLU A 31 -23.20 4.49 5.08
CA GLU A 31 -23.33 5.82 5.67
C GLU A 31 -22.63 6.89 4.82
N ALA A 32 -21.41 6.63 4.34
CA ALA A 32 -20.69 7.52 3.44
C ALA A 32 -21.51 7.77 2.16
N GLY A 33 -22.06 6.70 1.56
CA GLY A 33 -22.92 6.82 0.39
C GLY A 33 -24.21 7.60 0.66
N ARG A 34 -24.83 7.46 1.85
CA ARG A 34 -25.98 8.29 2.25
C ARG A 34 -25.58 9.77 2.32
N ARG A 35 -24.49 10.08 3.03
CA ARG A 35 -23.99 11.45 3.19
C ARG A 35 -23.66 12.10 1.85
N LEU A 36 -23.01 11.37 0.96
CA LEU A 36 -22.69 11.83 -0.39
C LEU A 36 -23.94 12.14 -1.21
N ARG A 37 -24.99 11.31 -1.12
CA ARG A 37 -26.25 11.59 -1.82
C ARG A 37 -27.02 12.78 -1.24
N THR A 38 -26.84 13.07 0.05
CA THR A 38 -27.51 14.20 0.73
C THR A 38 -26.68 15.49 0.72
N SER A 39 -25.39 15.44 0.35
CA SER A 39 -24.50 16.59 0.38
C SER A 39 -24.86 17.77 -0.53
N PRO A 40 -25.66 17.63 -1.60
CA PRO A 40 -26.14 18.79 -2.35
C PRO A 40 -27.04 19.71 -1.52
N VAL A 41 -27.73 19.16 -0.52
CA VAL A 41 -28.64 19.93 0.32
C VAL A 41 -27.83 20.89 1.19
N GLY A 42 -27.97 22.20 0.93
CA GLY A 42 -27.24 23.24 1.66
C GLY A 42 -25.77 23.36 1.25
N TRP A 43 -25.39 22.77 0.12
CA TRP A 43 -24.06 22.87 -0.47
C TRP A 43 -23.64 24.32 -0.71
N GLU A 44 -24.45 25.09 -1.43
CA GLU A 44 -24.11 26.48 -1.80
C GLU A 44 -23.95 27.35 -0.56
N GLU A 45 -24.79 27.15 0.44
CA GLU A 45 -24.72 27.84 1.72
C GLU A 45 -23.42 27.49 2.47
N THR A 46 -23.02 26.22 2.45
CA THR A 46 -21.76 25.76 3.04
C THR A 46 -20.56 26.34 2.30
N ARG A 47 -20.60 26.35 0.95
CA ARG A 47 -19.58 26.97 0.10
C ARG A 47 -19.45 28.47 0.39
N LYS A 48 -20.57 29.17 0.55
CA LYS A 48 -20.59 30.59 0.91
C LYS A 48 -20.00 30.84 2.30
N LYS A 49 -20.39 30.04 3.29
CA LYS A 49 -19.82 30.11 4.66
C LYS A 49 -18.30 29.90 4.65
N LEU A 50 -17.79 28.99 3.84
CA LEU A 50 -16.34 28.76 3.69
C LEU A 50 -15.64 29.95 3.04
N ALA A 51 -16.25 30.58 2.02
CA ALA A 51 -15.70 31.77 1.37
C ALA A 51 -15.70 33.00 2.30
N ASP A 52 -16.73 33.14 3.14
CA ASP A 52 -16.86 34.25 4.09
C ASP A 52 -16.09 34.02 5.41
N ALA A 53 -15.55 32.81 5.62
CA ALA A 53 -14.87 32.44 6.85
C ALA A 53 -13.54 33.20 7.00
N LYS A 54 -13.39 33.89 8.14
CA LYS A 54 -12.15 34.57 8.51
C LYS A 54 -11.30 33.65 9.37
N THR A 55 -10.46 32.83 8.74
CA THR A 55 -9.52 31.93 9.41
C THR A 55 -8.08 32.39 9.20
N SER A 56 -7.18 32.03 10.11
CA SER A 56 -5.73 32.30 9.98
C SER A 56 -4.98 31.26 9.13
N TRP A 57 -5.71 30.28 8.57
CA TRP A 57 -5.20 29.22 7.70
C TRP A 57 -6.08 29.07 6.46
N LEU A 58 -5.54 28.41 5.44
CA LEU A 58 -6.24 28.10 4.20
C LEU A 58 -7.30 27.01 4.43
N LEU A 59 -8.51 27.25 3.92
CA LEU A 59 -9.58 26.28 3.89
C LEU A 59 -9.68 25.65 2.49
N ALA A 60 -9.92 24.34 2.45
CA ALA A 60 -10.26 23.67 1.20
C ALA A 60 -11.59 24.23 0.68
N GLN A 61 -11.56 24.76 -0.54
CA GLN A 61 -12.75 25.21 -1.23
C GLN A 61 -13.28 24.09 -2.11
N TRP A 62 -14.59 24.10 -2.29
CA TRP A 62 -15.20 23.19 -3.22
C TRP A 62 -15.49 23.86 -4.55
N LEU A 63 -15.04 23.22 -5.63
CA LEU A 63 -15.21 23.72 -7.00
C LEU A 63 -16.56 23.31 -7.59
N GLU A 64 -17.02 22.10 -7.29
CA GLU A 64 -18.18 21.45 -7.88
C GLU A 64 -18.99 20.72 -6.81
N CYS A 65 -20.28 20.49 -7.06
CA CYS A 65 -21.15 19.80 -6.11
C CYS A 65 -20.59 18.41 -5.75
N PRO A 66 -20.59 17.97 -4.48
CA PRO A 66 -19.88 16.75 -4.08
C PRO A 66 -20.50 15.47 -4.63
N ASP A 67 -21.77 15.49 -5.03
CA ASP A 67 -22.46 14.34 -5.60
C ASP A 67 -22.33 14.27 -7.12
N LEU A 68 -21.59 15.19 -7.74
CA LEU A 68 -21.42 15.22 -9.18
C LEU A 68 -20.67 13.96 -9.63
N VAL A 69 -21.30 13.19 -10.52
CA VAL A 69 -20.75 11.95 -11.07
C VAL A 69 -20.38 12.18 -12.53
N TYR A 70 -19.15 11.83 -12.87
CA TYR A 70 -18.66 11.82 -14.25
C TYR A 70 -18.70 10.40 -14.81
N ALA A 71 -19.15 10.28 -16.06
CA ALA A 71 -18.97 9.03 -16.79
C ALA A 71 -17.46 8.83 -17.01
N PRO A 72 -16.92 7.63 -16.76
CA PRO A 72 -15.54 7.34 -17.14
C PRO A 72 -15.41 7.36 -18.66
N ASP A 73 -14.22 7.73 -19.14
CA ASP A 73 -13.89 7.60 -20.56
C ASP A 73 -13.97 6.14 -21.03
N GLN A 74 -14.08 5.95 -22.35
CA GLN A 74 -14.12 4.60 -22.92
C GLN A 74 -12.85 3.84 -22.54
N ARG A 75 -13.02 2.70 -21.87
CA ARG A 75 -11.92 1.81 -21.52
C ARG A 75 -11.24 1.29 -22.79
N PRO A 76 -9.89 1.25 -22.85
CA PRO A 76 -9.18 0.53 -23.91
C PRO A 76 -9.68 -0.92 -24.02
N GLU A 77 -9.88 -1.39 -25.25
CA GLU A 77 -10.30 -2.76 -25.54
C GLU A 77 -9.27 -3.76 -25.01
N THR A 78 -7.99 -3.49 -25.30
CA THR A 78 -6.85 -4.24 -24.78
C THR A 78 -5.93 -3.34 -23.98
N HIS A 79 -5.35 -3.88 -22.90
CA HIS A 79 -4.25 -3.26 -22.18
C HIS A 79 -3.52 -4.28 -21.33
N THR A 80 -2.23 -4.00 -21.08
CA THR A 80 -1.39 -4.84 -20.23
C THR A 80 -1.10 -4.13 -18.92
N VAL A 81 -1.33 -4.82 -17.80
CA VAL A 81 -0.94 -4.36 -16.47
C VAL A 81 0.26 -5.17 -16.04
N ILE A 82 1.34 -4.47 -15.67
CA ILE A 82 2.55 -5.07 -15.13
C ILE A 82 2.68 -4.59 -13.69
N SER A 83 2.97 -5.50 -12.78
CA SER A 83 3.20 -5.20 -11.37
C SER A 83 4.37 -6.03 -10.87
N ALA A 84 5.18 -5.44 -10.00
CA ALA A 84 6.19 -6.16 -9.24
C ALA A 84 6.07 -5.78 -7.76
N ASP A 85 6.38 -6.73 -6.89
CA ASP A 85 6.43 -6.54 -5.44
C ASP A 85 7.58 -7.36 -4.87
N GLY A 86 8.19 -6.83 -3.81
CA GLY A 86 9.41 -7.35 -3.24
C GLY A 86 9.26 -7.63 -1.75
N SER A 87 9.87 -8.73 -1.30
CA SER A 87 10.14 -8.98 0.11
C SER A 87 11.63 -9.07 0.38
N GLN A 88 12.00 -8.92 1.66
CA GLN A 88 13.38 -8.99 2.08
C GLN A 88 13.54 -9.81 3.36
N ILE A 89 14.69 -10.48 3.48
CA ILE A 89 15.19 -11.07 4.72
C ILE A 89 16.43 -10.29 5.10
N ILE A 90 16.43 -9.74 6.31
CA ILE A 90 17.54 -8.96 6.85
C ILE A 90 18.62 -9.87 7.44
N PRO A 91 19.88 -9.42 7.52
CA PRO A 91 20.94 -10.19 8.16
C PRO A 91 20.62 -10.47 9.63
N ASP A 92 20.95 -11.68 10.11
CA ASP A 92 20.96 -11.98 11.54
C ASP A 92 22.35 -11.70 12.10
N ARG A 93 22.40 -10.78 13.08
CA ARG A 93 23.63 -10.37 13.76
C ARG A 93 24.34 -11.49 14.54
N HIS A 94 23.71 -12.66 14.72
CA HIS A 94 24.32 -13.81 15.40
C HIS A 94 24.73 -14.92 14.42
N ASP A 95 24.54 -14.72 13.12
CA ASP A 95 24.95 -15.69 12.11
C ASP A 95 26.40 -15.45 11.66
N ILE A 96 27.00 -16.45 11.03
CA ILE A 96 28.41 -16.46 10.62
C ILE A 96 28.61 -15.70 9.30
N ALA A 97 27.56 -15.52 8.51
CA ALA A 97 27.61 -14.86 7.21
C ALA A 97 26.66 -13.66 7.16
N ASP A 98 27.22 -12.45 7.06
CA ASP A 98 26.47 -11.22 6.84
C ASP A 98 25.94 -11.17 5.41
N CYS A 99 24.70 -11.62 5.25
CA CYS A 99 23.98 -11.60 3.99
C CYS A 99 22.51 -11.24 4.18
N TYR A 100 21.90 -10.74 3.12
CA TYR A 100 20.47 -10.46 3.05
C TYR A 100 19.88 -11.06 1.78
N VAL A 101 18.57 -11.28 1.79
CA VAL A 101 17.85 -11.82 0.63
C VAL A 101 16.88 -10.78 0.12
N LEU A 102 16.87 -10.56 -1.20
CA LEU A 102 15.76 -9.91 -1.88
C LEU A 102 15.00 -10.95 -2.68
N ASN A 103 13.68 -10.93 -2.56
CA ASN A 103 12.79 -11.78 -3.33
C ASN A 103 11.81 -10.89 -4.08
N ILE A 104 11.95 -10.82 -5.40
CA ILE A 104 11.12 -9.99 -6.27
C ILE A 104 10.15 -10.90 -7.03
N GLY A 105 8.86 -10.67 -6.84
CA GLY A 105 7.81 -11.28 -7.65
C GLY A 105 7.30 -10.28 -8.68
N SER A 106 7.00 -10.73 -9.90
CA SER A 106 6.35 -9.91 -10.91
C SER A 106 5.21 -10.66 -11.60
N ILE A 107 4.23 -9.90 -12.07
CA ILE A 107 3.07 -10.39 -12.80
C ILE A 107 2.78 -9.50 -14.00
N VAL A 108 2.46 -10.13 -15.13
CA VAL A 108 1.94 -9.48 -16.33
C VAL A 108 0.53 -10.01 -16.59
N LEU A 109 -0.43 -9.09 -16.63
CA LEU A 109 -1.84 -9.36 -16.91
C LEU A 109 -2.23 -8.69 -18.23
N HIS A 110 -2.67 -9.48 -19.20
CA HIS A 110 -3.22 -8.99 -20.46
C HIS A 110 -4.75 -8.95 -20.35
N TYR A 111 -5.33 -7.76 -20.35
CA TYR A 111 -6.77 -7.56 -20.33
C TYR A 111 -7.29 -7.36 -21.75
N GLY A 112 -8.45 -7.95 -22.07
CA GLY A 112 -9.07 -7.89 -23.39
C GLY A 112 -8.57 -8.97 -24.36
N GLU A 113 -7.44 -9.59 -24.04
CA GLU A 113 -6.87 -10.72 -24.76
C GLU A 113 -7.10 -11.99 -23.93
N ASN A 114 -7.31 -13.14 -24.58
CA ASN A 114 -7.44 -14.44 -23.90
C ASN A 114 -6.08 -15.05 -23.55
N GLU A 115 -5.08 -14.20 -23.33
CA GLU A 115 -3.73 -14.62 -22.94
C GLU A 115 -3.68 -14.93 -21.44
N ARG A 116 -2.89 -15.94 -21.08
CA ARG A 116 -2.72 -16.33 -19.68
C ARG A 116 -1.79 -15.33 -18.97
N PRO A 117 -2.04 -15.04 -17.69
CA PRO A 117 -1.12 -14.21 -16.92
C PRO A 117 0.26 -14.88 -16.84
N SER A 118 1.32 -14.09 -16.93
CA SER A 118 2.68 -14.57 -16.66
C SER A 118 3.11 -14.11 -15.27
N LEU A 119 3.65 -15.04 -14.49
CA LEU A 119 4.17 -14.78 -13.15
C LEU A 119 5.62 -15.22 -13.12
N SER A 120 6.48 -14.39 -12.52
CA SER A 120 7.87 -14.73 -12.30
C SER A 120 8.32 -14.35 -10.90
N THR A 121 9.34 -15.03 -10.39
CA THR A 121 9.91 -14.73 -9.07
C THR A 121 11.41 -14.96 -9.12
N ALA A 122 12.16 -14.01 -8.56
CA ALA A 122 13.61 -14.06 -8.46
C ALA A 122 14.04 -13.78 -7.03
N ALA A 123 14.54 -14.81 -6.34
CA ALA A 123 15.16 -14.69 -5.04
C ALA A 123 16.69 -14.70 -5.19
N GLN A 124 17.36 -13.69 -4.65
CA GLN A 124 18.81 -13.54 -4.71
C GLN A 124 19.39 -13.21 -3.34
N ILE A 125 20.55 -13.82 -3.04
CA ILE A 125 21.32 -13.57 -1.83
C ILE A 125 22.41 -12.55 -2.16
N TYR A 126 22.58 -11.57 -1.28
CA TYR A 126 23.60 -10.53 -1.39
C TYR A 126 24.43 -10.50 -0.11
N GLY A 127 25.74 -10.28 -0.24
CA GLY A 127 26.59 -9.96 0.91
C GLY A 127 26.33 -8.53 1.40
N VAL A 128 26.58 -8.29 2.68
CA VAL A 128 26.59 -6.92 3.22
C VAL A 128 27.87 -6.21 2.75
N ASP A 129 27.71 -5.11 2.01
CA ASP A 129 28.79 -4.23 1.57
C ASP A 129 28.76 -2.89 2.35
N GLU A 130 29.79 -2.05 2.20
CA GLU A 130 29.84 -0.73 2.86
C GLU A 130 28.66 0.17 2.48
N GLU A 131 28.10 -0.01 1.28
CA GLU A 131 26.90 0.72 0.87
C GLU A 131 25.67 0.30 1.66
N MET A 132 25.63 -0.88 2.27
CA MET A 132 24.53 -1.32 3.14
C MET A 132 24.70 -0.90 4.60
N LEU A 133 25.77 -0.20 4.93
CA LEU A 133 26.13 0.18 6.29
C LEU A 133 25.89 1.67 6.58
N GLU A 134 25.40 1.97 7.78
CA GLU A 134 25.20 3.34 8.29
C GLU A 134 25.88 3.51 9.66
N ASP A 135 26.55 4.64 9.84
CA ASP A 135 27.18 5.00 11.11
C ASP A 135 26.12 5.42 12.13
N ALA A 136 26.18 4.79 13.29
CA ALA A 136 25.37 5.14 14.45
C ALA A 136 26.05 6.26 15.26
N PRO A 137 25.27 7.04 16.04
CA PRO A 137 25.80 8.14 16.86
C PRO A 137 26.83 7.71 17.91
N ASP A 138 26.88 6.43 18.26
CA ASP A 138 27.83 5.82 19.19
C ASP A 138 29.15 5.40 18.53
N GLY A 139 29.32 5.66 17.23
CA GLY A 139 30.51 5.31 16.45
C GLY A 139 30.54 3.86 15.98
N THR A 140 29.47 3.09 16.20
CA THR A 140 29.31 1.76 15.61
C THR A 140 28.68 1.87 14.21
N THR A 141 28.84 0.83 13.40
CA THR A 141 28.24 0.77 12.07
C THR A 141 27.18 -0.34 12.04
N HIS A 142 26.01 -0.05 11.45
CA HIS A 142 24.88 -0.98 11.41
C HIS A 142 24.33 -1.17 10.00
N PHE A 143 23.73 -2.33 9.77
CA PHE A 143 23.01 -2.61 8.55
C PHE A 143 21.79 -1.68 8.39
N SER A 144 21.70 -1.00 7.25
CA SER A 144 20.64 -0.04 6.97
C SER A 144 19.41 -0.69 6.33
N LEU A 145 18.33 -0.78 7.11
CA LEU A 145 17.01 -1.18 6.60
C LEU A 145 16.48 -0.21 5.54
N ARG A 146 16.85 1.07 5.63
CA ARG A 146 16.46 2.08 4.65
C ARG A 146 17.11 1.81 3.30
N ARG A 147 18.43 1.55 3.27
CA ARG A 147 19.15 1.26 2.02
C ARG A 147 18.73 -0.08 1.41
N LEU A 148 18.45 -1.09 2.24
CA LEU A 148 17.84 -2.33 1.78
C LEU A 148 16.48 -2.09 1.10
N SER A 149 15.63 -1.25 1.71
CA SER A 149 14.32 -0.91 1.14
C SER A 149 14.45 -0.18 -0.19
N ILE A 150 15.47 0.68 -0.35
CA ILE A 150 15.77 1.35 -1.62
C ILE A 150 16.25 0.34 -2.67
N ARG A 151 17.18 -0.56 -2.34
CA ARG A 151 17.64 -1.62 -3.27
C ARG A 151 16.47 -2.51 -3.72
N ARG A 152 15.54 -2.84 -2.82
CA ARG A 152 14.33 -3.59 -3.15
C ARG A 152 13.45 -2.83 -4.14
N LEU A 153 13.16 -1.56 -3.87
CA LEU A 153 12.35 -0.72 -4.76
C LEU A 153 12.97 -0.61 -6.17
N LEU A 154 14.30 -0.49 -6.25
CA LEU A 154 15.02 -0.48 -7.53
C LEU A 154 14.93 -1.82 -8.27
N ALA A 155 14.87 -2.94 -7.55
CA ALA A 155 14.72 -4.27 -8.13
C ALA A 155 13.26 -4.59 -8.52
N GLU A 156 12.27 -3.86 -8.00
CA GLU A 156 10.86 -3.92 -8.40
C GLU A 156 10.58 -3.14 -9.71
N CYS A 157 11.51 -2.29 -10.18
CA CYS A 157 11.34 -1.45 -11.38
C CYS A 157 12.01 -2.06 -12.62
#